data_AF-A0A2S8DG03-F1
#
_entry.id   AF-A0A2S8DG03-F1
#
_cell.length_a   1.000
_cell.length_b   1.000
_cell.length_c   1.000
_cell.angle_alpha   90.00
_cell.angle_beta   90.00
_cell.angle_gamma   90.00
#
_symmetry.space_group_name_H-M   'P 1'
#
loop_
_entity.id
_entity.type
_entity.pdbx_description
1 polymer ?
#
loop_
_entity_poly.entity_id
_entity_poly.type
_entity_poly.pdbx_seq_one_letter_code
_entity_poly.pdbx_strand_id
1 'polypeptide(L)' 'MPEKFFRTDADNNDVPMTAASWMALSEATEQAMFAKGVEINTRQLQMKAEVEALTDLKAIRSYVVGWPAV' A
#
# COMPACT_ATOMS: atom_id res chain seq x y z
N MET A 1 24.83 -10.54 -13.32
CA MET A 1 24.82 -9.85 -12.01
C MET A 1 26.25 -9.79 -11.51
N PRO A 2 26.67 -8.74 -10.78
CA PRO A 2 27.97 -8.72 -10.13
C PRO A 2 28.12 -9.95 -9.23
N GLU A 3 29.33 -10.50 -9.10
CA GLU A 3 29.60 -11.79 -8.41
C GLU A 3 29.20 -11.80 -6.91
N LYS A 4 28.81 -10.66 -6.36
CA LYS A 4 28.59 -10.41 -4.93
C LYS A 4 27.46 -9.40 -4.70
N PHE A 5 26.27 -9.67 -5.24
CA PHE A 5 25.09 -8.84 -4.94
C PHE A 5 24.43 -9.31 -3.63
N PHE A 6 24.41 -8.42 -2.64
CA PHE A 6 23.81 -8.63 -1.32
C PHE A 6 22.78 -7.53 -1.07
N ARG A 7 21.70 -7.85 -0.34
CA ARG A 7 20.86 -6.83 0.29
C ARG A 7 21.16 -6.78 1.77
N THR A 8 21.08 -5.59 2.34
CA THR A 8 21.10 -5.41 3.78
C THR A 8 19.66 -5.54 4.29
N ASP A 9 19.43 -6.40 5.27
CA ASP A 9 18.12 -6.49 5.93
C ASP A 9 17.90 -5.37 6.96
N ALA A 10 16.74 -5.37 7.63
CA ALA A 10 16.39 -4.35 8.61
C ALA A 10 17.31 -4.34 9.86
N ASP A 11 18.00 -5.45 10.11
CA ASP A 11 18.92 -5.65 11.23
C ASP A 11 20.39 -5.44 10.82
N ASN A 12 20.61 -4.92 9.61
CA ASN A 12 21.91 -4.60 9.04
C ASN A 12 22.81 -5.81 8.73
N ASN A 13 22.22 -6.97 8.39
CA ASN A 13 22.95 -8.16 7.94
C ASN A 13 22.99 -8.27 6.42
N ASP A 14 24.12 -8.76 5.88
CA ASP A 14 24.27 -9.06 4.46
C ASP A 14 23.54 -10.35 4.10
N VAL A 15 22.46 -10.23 3.32
CA VAL A 15 21.68 -11.35 2.82
C VAL A 15 22.08 -11.61 1.36
N PRO A 16 22.67 -12.78 1.03
CA PRO A 16 22.99 -13.16 -0.34
C PRO A 16 21.73 -13.20 -1.20
N MET A 17 21.76 -12.56 -2.36
CA MET A 17 20.65 -12.58 -3.30
C MET A 17 21.04 -13.28 -4.59
N THR A 18 20.20 -14.23 -5.00
CA THR A 18 20.25 -14.85 -6.33
C THR A 18 19.35 -14.09 -7.30
N ALA A 19 19.57 -14.26 -8.61
CA ALA A 19 18.67 -13.71 -9.63
C ALA A 19 17.22 -14.17 -9.42
N ALA A 20 17.00 -15.45 -9.07
CA ALA A 20 15.68 -16.00 -8.80
C ALA A 20 15.01 -15.32 -7.60
N SER A 21 15.72 -15.14 -6.48
CA SER A 21 15.17 -14.43 -5.31
C SER A 21 14.88 -12.95 -5.58
N TRP A 22 15.64 -12.33 -6.49
CA TRP A 22 15.43 -10.93 -6.87
C TRP A 22 14.17 -10.77 -7.73
N MET A 23 13.97 -11.66 -8.70
CA MET A 23 12.74 -11.69 -9.50
C MET A 23 11.51 -11.95 -8.63
N ALA A 24 11.59 -12.91 -7.70
CA ALA A 24 10.50 -13.18 -6.76
C ALA A 24 10.18 -11.98 -5.86
N LEU A 25 11.19 -11.23 -5.40
CA LEU A 25 10.98 -10.00 -4.63
C LEU A 25 10.31 -8.90 -5.47
N SER A 26 10.70 -8.73 -6.73
CA SER A 26 10.06 -7.78 -7.64
C SER A 26 8.58 -8.11 -7.83
N GLU A 27 8.27 -9.37 -8.10
CA GLU A 27 6.89 -9.84 -8.28
C GLU A 27 6.06 -9.64 -7.00
N ALA A 28 6.59 -10.00 -5.83
CA ALA A 28 5.92 -9.75 -4.56
C ALA A 28 5.67 -8.26 -4.31
N THR A 29 6.61 -7.40 -4.71
CA THR A 29 6.48 -5.94 -4.59
C THR A 29 5.38 -5.40 -5.51
N GLU A 30 5.34 -5.86 -6.76
CA GLU A 30 4.29 -5.50 -7.72
C GLU A 30 2.91 -5.95 -7.23
N GLN A 31 2.78 -7.18 -6.73
CA GLN A 31 1.55 -7.70 -6.15
C GLN A 31 1.11 -6.87 -4.93
N ALA A 32 2.03 -6.52 -4.03
CA ALA A 32 1.73 -5.70 -2.86
C ALA A 32 1.27 -4.29 -3.25
N MET A 33 1.92 -3.67 -4.23
CA MET A 33 1.51 -2.36 -4.77
C MET A 33 0.12 -2.43 -5.40
N PHE A 34 -0.16 -3.47 -6.19
CA PHE A 34 -1.48 -3.68 -6.79
C PHE A 34 -2.55 -3.84 -5.72
N ALA A 35 -2.34 -4.71 -4.74
CA ALA A 35 -3.28 -4.94 -3.64
C ALA A 35 -3.58 -3.63 -2.88
N LYS A 36 -2.54 -2.86 -2.55
CA LYS A 36 -2.72 -1.54 -1.91
C LYS A 36 -3.43 -0.54 -2.81
N GLY A 37 -3.18 -0.55 -4.11
CA GLY A 37 -3.91 0.26 -5.08
C GLY A 37 -5.41 -0.06 -5.08
N VAL A 38 -5.78 -1.35 -5.02
CA VAL A 38 -7.17 -1.80 -4.93
C VAL A 38 -7.83 -1.34 -3.63
N GLU A 39 -7.15 -1.46 -2.49
CA GLU A 39 -7.64 -0.97 -1.20
C GLU A 39 -7.92 0.55 -1.26
N ILE A 40 -6.96 1.34 -1.76
CA ILE A 40 -7.09 2.80 -1.91
C ILE A 40 -8.27 3.16 -2.81
N ASN A 41 -8.37 2.54 -3.98
CA ASN A 41 -9.45 2.80 -4.92
C ASN A 41 -10.83 2.46 -4.31
N THR A 42 -10.92 1.33 -3.62
CA THR A 42 -12.14 0.93 -2.92
C THR A 42 -12.55 1.96 -1.87
N ARG A 43 -11.60 2.42 -1.05
CA ARG A 43 -11.89 3.46 -0.05
C ARG A 43 -12.30 4.77 -0.71
N GLN A 44 -11.66 5.18 -1.80
CA GLN A 44 -12.04 6.39 -2.53
C GLN A 44 -13.47 6.31 -3.09
N LEU A 45 -13.88 5.17 -3.64
CA LEU A 45 -15.25 4.94 -4.10
C LEU A 45 -16.25 5.01 -2.94
N GLN A 46 -15.92 4.39 -1.81
CA GLN A 46 -16.75 4.48 -0.60
C GLN A 46 -16.87 5.92 -0.11
N MET A 47 -15.77 6.67 -0.03
CA MET A 47 -15.78 8.07 0.38
C MET A 47 -16.65 8.93 -0.54
N LYS A 48 -16.60 8.66 -1.86
CA LYS A 48 -17.42 9.37 -2.82
C LYS A 48 -18.91 9.20 -2.53
N ALA A 49 -19.34 7.96 -2.29
CA ALA A 49 -20.72 7.66 -1.92
C ALA A 49 -21.11 8.28 -0.56
N GLU A 50 -20.21 8.22 0.42
CA GLU A 50 -20.41 8.83 1.74
C GLU A 50 -20.63 10.35 1.62
N VAL A 51 -19.77 11.04 0.87
CA VAL A 51 -19.86 12.50 0.65
C VAL A 51 -21.14 12.87 -0.11
N GLU A 52 -21.53 12.10 -1.12
CA GLU A 52 -22.78 12.32 -1.87
C GLU A 52 -24.03 12.20 -0.97
N ALA A 53 -23.95 11.44 0.13
CA ALA A 53 -25.06 11.26 1.07
C ALA A 53 -25.13 12.35 2.17
N LEU A 54 -24.14 13.24 2.29
CA LEU A 54 -24.12 14.28 3.32
C LEU A 54 -25.08 15.43 2.96
N THR A 55 -26.12 15.63 3.78
CA THR A 55 -27.19 16.60 3.50
C THR A 55 -27.30 17.74 4.52
N ASP A 56 -26.62 17.64 5.67
CA ASP A 56 -26.64 18.67 6.72
C ASP A 56 -25.25 19.13 7.16
N LEU A 57 -25.17 20.36 7.65
CA LEU A 57 -23.90 21.01 8.02
C LEU A 57 -23.16 20.29 9.16
N LYS A 58 -23.88 19.65 10.09
CA LYS A 58 -23.24 18.95 11.21
C LYS A 58 -22.57 17.67 10.71
N ALA A 59 -23.25 16.90 9.86
CA ALA A 59 -22.70 15.71 9.23
C ALA A 59 -21.47 16.04 8.37
N ILE A 60 -21.56 17.10 7.53
CA ILE A 60 -20.44 17.57 6.71
C ILE A 60 -19.23 17.91 7.59
N ARG A 61 -19.43 18.68 8.67
CA ARG A 61 -18.33 19.09 9.56
C ARG A 61 -17.73 17.93 10.38
N SER A 62 -18.48 16.84 10.54
CA SER A 62 -18.05 15.68 11.33
C SER A 62 -17.41 14.57 10.48
N TYR A 63 -17.44 14.69 9.14
CA TYR A 63 -16.90 13.66 8.25
C TYR A 63 -15.37 13.62 8.28
N VAL A 64 -14.81 12.42 8.49
CA VAL A 64 -13.36 12.20 8.55
C VAL A 64 -12.85 11.68 7.21
N VAL A 65 -12.00 12.48 6.56
CA VAL A 65 -11.36 12.15 5.29
C VAL A 65 -10.24 11.14 5.51
N GLY A 66 -10.11 10.18 4.59
CA GLY A 66 -9.06 9.15 4.64
C GLY A 66 -9.58 7.87 5.28
N TRP A 67 -8.71 7.16 5.99
CA TRP A 67 -9.07 5.87 6.59
C TRP A 67 -9.82 6.06 7.90
N PRO A 68 -10.88 5.26 8.17
CA PRO A 68 -11.50 5.23 9.49
C PRO A 68 -10.45 4.88 10.55
N ALA A 69 -10.57 5.44 11.74
CA ALA A 69 -9.77 4.98 12.88
C ALA A 69 -10.07 3.50 13.13
N VAL A 70 -9.01 2.72 13.35
CA VAL A 70 -9.09 1.30 13.74
C VAL A 70 -9.43 1.17 15.21
#